data_AF-A0A6N4XFP8-F1
#
_entry.id   AF-A0A6N4XFP8-F1
#
_cell.length_a   1.000
_cell.length_b   1.000
_cell.length_c   1.000
_cell.angle_alpha   90.00
_cell.angle_beta   90.00
_cell.angle_gamma   90.00
#
_symmetry.space_group_name_H-M   'P 1'
#
loop_
_entity.id
_entity.type
_entity.pdbx_description
1 polymer ?
#
loop_
_entity_poly.entity_id
_entity_poly.type
_entity_poly.pdbx_seq_one_letter_code
_entity_poly.pdbx_strand_id
1 'polypeptide(L)'
;MIKPDVVEYGGGLSLSKTGNIVSIKNELSPELVRSTLHGGSAIGNDIVGTSFATPKVSYIVSQLLKLYPEENVNLLRGLVVQGARLPEPYFETPSATSIKHFGYGIPSLERVTKNSDQRITFYNTGNIRAEEGHIYSLKIPEFLRSPAEEYGILIEVTVAYTAKVRRTRQKTKSYLSSWLDWTSSKVGEVFDEFKDYVLKEIENEVTTYDRDFRNAMSSWNWKIKSDKRGEVDGISRTNSTVQKDWTIIKSHDLPEDINFAIRGHKGWDKSNGEIPYSLVVSIEILNSSLEIYEAIRIENEIEIPV
;
A
#
# COMPACT_ATOMS: atom_id res chain seq x y z
N MET A 1 -7.31 2.35 -13.00
CA MET A 1 -5.87 2.35 -12.67
C MET A 1 -5.62 3.54 -11.79
N ILE A 2 -4.85 3.37 -10.72
CA ILE A 2 -4.45 4.45 -9.82
C ILE A 2 -3.13 4.99 -10.37
N LYS A 3 -3.13 6.25 -10.81
CA LYS A 3 -1.94 7.03 -11.16
C LYS A 3 -2.20 8.50 -10.83
N PRO A 4 -1.19 9.25 -10.34
CA PRO A 4 0.17 8.80 -9.98
C PRO A 4 0.17 7.77 -8.83
N ASP A 5 1.31 7.12 -8.54
CA ASP A 5 1.38 6.18 -7.39
C ASP A 5 1.37 6.97 -6.07
N VAL A 6 2.18 8.02 -6.00
CA VAL A 6 2.27 8.96 -4.87
C VAL A 6 2.46 10.38 -5.40
N VAL A 7 2.25 11.36 -4.54
CA VAL A 7 2.49 12.78 -4.84
C VAL A 7 3.45 13.42 -3.82
N GLU A 8 4.02 14.55 -4.18
CA GLU A 8 4.69 15.47 -3.26
C GLU A 8 4.42 16.92 -3.73
N TYR A 9 4.56 17.88 -2.83
CA TYR A 9 4.62 19.31 -3.06
C TYR A 9 5.73 19.68 -4.05
N GLY A 10 5.29 19.93 -5.28
CA GLY A 10 6.08 20.51 -6.37
C GLY A 10 5.98 22.04 -6.46
N GLY A 11 5.36 22.70 -5.48
CA GLY A 11 5.13 24.15 -5.45
C GLY A 11 3.67 24.55 -5.63
N GLY A 12 3.38 25.84 -5.43
CA GLY A 12 2.05 26.44 -5.45
C GLY A 12 1.91 27.57 -6.48
N LEU A 13 0.67 27.78 -6.93
CA LEU A 13 0.32 28.89 -7.82
C LEU A 13 -0.40 29.98 -7.02
N SER A 14 -0.03 31.24 -7.25
CA SER A 14 -0.78 32.38 -6.69
C SER A 14 -1.93 32.74 -7.63
N LEU A 15 -3.15 32.76 -7.11
CA LEU A 15 -4.34 33.24 -7.82
C LEU A 15 -4.66 34.68 -7.39
N SER A 16 -5.06 35.52 -8.34
CA SER A 16 -5.59 36.86 -8.05
C SER A 16 -6.96 36.70 -7.40
N LYS A 17 -7.44 37.77 -6.75
CA LYS A 17 -8.83 37.84 -6.30
C LYS A 17 -9.86 37.65 -7.42
N THR A 18 -9.45 37.84 -8.68
CA THR A 18 -10.28 37.64 -9.88
C THR A 18 -10.09 36.25 -10.52
N GLY A 19 -9.31 35.35 -9.91
CA GLY A 19 -9.12 33.97 -10.36
C GLY A 19 -8.01 33.75 -11.40
N ASN A 20 -7.24 34.78 -11.76
CA ASN A 20 -6.14 34.65 -12.72
C ASN A 20 -4.87 34.15 -12.00
N ILE A 21 -4.10 33.26 -12.64
CA ILE A 21 -2.76 32.90 -12.14
C ILE A 21 -1.85 34.12 -12.31
N VAL A 22 -1.27 34.61 -11.20
CA VAL A 22 -0.58 35.92 -11.17
C VAL A 22 0.92 35.78 -11.16
N SER A 23 1.45 34.78 -10.47
CA SER A 23 2.90 34.56 -10.39
C SER A 23 3.24 33.19 -9.79
N ILE A 24 4.40 32.68 -10.17
CA ILE A 24 5.16 31.70 -9.40
C ILE A 24 6.10 32.52 -8.52
N LYS A 25 5.89 32.47 -7.21
CA LYS A 25 6.78 33.11 -6.24
C LYS A 25 7.79 32.08 -5.73
N ASN A 26 8.99 32.54 -5.41
CA ASN A 26 10.02 31.71 -4.77
C ASN A 26 9.50 31.12 -3.44
N GLU A 27 8.71 31.89 -2.69
CA GLU A 27 8.04 31.45 -1.44
C GLU A 27 7.07 30.28 -1.63
N LEU A 28 6.55 30.11 -2.85
CA LEU A 28 5.61 29.05 -3.21
C LEU A 28 6.30 27.91 -3.96
N SER A 29 7.61 27.99 -4.18
CA SER A 29 8.36 26.98 -4.91
C SER A 29 9.19 26.16 -3.92
N PRO A 30 9.30 24.83 -4.11
CA PRO A 30 10.10 24.01 -3.21
C PRO A 30 11.58 24.35 -3.39
N GLU A 31 12.30 24.54 -2.28
CA GLU A 31 13.75 24.64 -2.29
C GLU A 31 14.38 23.27 -2.50
N LEU A 32 15.21 23.15 -3.53
CA LEU A 32 15.82 21.89 -3.95
C LEU A 32 17.28 22.10 -4.36
N VAL A 33 18.03 21.01 -4.40
CA VAL A 33 19.39 21.00 -4.94
C VAL A 33 19.34 21.32 -6.43
N ARG A 34 20.23 22.21 -6.88
CA ARG A 34 20.34 22.71 -8.25
C ARG A 34 21.74 22.45 -8.81
N SER A 35 21.81 22.18 -10.12
CA SER A 35 23.09 22.05 -10.83
C SER A 35 23.84 23.38 -10.84
N THR A 36 25.11 23.34 -10.42
CA THR A 36 26.03 24.49 -10.43
C THR A 36 26.80 24.62 -11.75
N LEU A 37 26.56 23.73 -12.72
CA LEU A 37 27.30 23.64 -13.99
C LEU A 37 27.36 24.97 -14.77
N HIS A 38 26.35 25.84 -14.58
CA HIS A 38 26.26 27.15 -15.23
C HIS A 38 26.43 28.33 -14.26
N GLY A 39 27.15 28.14 -13.14
CA GLY A 39 27.47 29.21 -12.18
C GLY A 39 26.32 29.65 -11.28
N GLY A 40 25.27 28.82 -11.14
CA GLY A 40 24.16 29.07 -10.22
C GLY A 40 24.43 28.59 -8.78
N SER A 41 23.56 28.98 -7.85
CA SER A 41 23.55 28.45 -6.48
C SER A 41 23.32 26.93 -6.46
N ALA A 42 23.90 26.25 -5.47
CA ALA A 42 23.71 24.82 -5.23
C ALA A 42 22.28 24.47 -4.77
N ILE A 43 21.51 25.49 -4.35
CA ILE A 43 20.10 25.39 -3.98
C ILE A 43 19.29 26.47 -4.71
N GLY A 44 18.02 26.19 -5.00
CA GLY A 44 17.11 27.16 -5.60
C GLY A 44 15.64 26.77 -5.50
N ASN A 45 14.77 27.74 -5.72
CA ASN A 45 13.31 27.65 -5.64
C ASN A 45 12.65 28.48 -6.76
N ASP A 46 13.10 28.27 -7.99
CA ASP A 46 12.82 29.19 -9.10
C ASP A 46 11.47 28.94 -9.81
N ILE A 47 10.87 27.75 -9.66
CA ILE A 47 9.71 27.31 -10.45
C ILE A 47 8.89 26.22 -9.73
N VAL A 48 7.65 26.03 -10.17
CA VAL A 48 6.73 24.98 -9.70
C VAL A 48 6.45 23.93 -10.77
N GLY A 49 6.19 22.70 -10.34
CA GLY A 49 5.85 21.61 -11.23
C GLY A 49 6.10 20.23 -10.64
N THR A 50 5.54 19.19 -11.26
CA THR A 50 5.72 17.80 -10.81
C THR A 50 7.17 17.33 -10.87
N SER A 51 7.99 17.92 -11.75
CA SER A 51 9.44 17.71 -11.80
C SER A 51 10.16 18.00 -10.48
N PHE A 52 9.58 18.85 -9.62
CA PHE A 52 10.13 19.21 -8.31
C PHE A 52 9.57 18.34 -7.17
N ALA A 53 8.46 17.64 -7.41
CA ALA A 53 7.97 16.60 -6.51
C ALA A 53 8.80 15.32 -6.61
N THR A 54 9.21 14.95 -7.84
CA THR A 54 10.00 13.74 -8.13
C THR A 54 11.26 13.60 -7.27
N PRO A 55 12.20 14.57 -7.20
CA PRO A 55 13.43 14.42 -6.42
C PRO A 55 13.20 14.24 -4.92
N LYS A 56 12.10 14.75 -4.37
CA LYS A 56 11.76 14.56 -2.95
C LYS A 56 11.33 13.12 -2.67
N VAL A 57 10.55 12.51 -3.56
CA VAL A 57 10.25 11.07 -3.48
C VAL A 57 11.53 10.24 -3.72
N SER A 58 12.38 10.64 -4.68
CA SER A 58 13.69 9.99 -4.90
C SER A 58 14.58 10.05 -3.67
N TYR A 59 14.56 11.14 -2.90
CA TYR A 59 15.27 11.23 -1.63
C TYR A 59 14.77 10.19 -0.62
N ILE A 60 13.45 10.00 -0.48
CA ILE A 60 12.89 8.94 0.38
C ILE A 60 13.36 7.54 -0.07
N VAL A 61 13.30 7.27 -1.38
CA VAL A 61 13.80 6.01 -1.96
C VAL A 61 15.29 5.83 -1.67
N SER A 62 16.09 6.89 -1.70
CA SER A 62 17.52 6.81 -1.36
C SER A 62 17.77 6.43 0.10
N GLN A 63 16.89 6.82 1.03
CA GLN A 63 17.00 6.38 2.43
C GLN A 63 16.61 4.91 2.57
N LEU A 64 15.61 4.44 1.84
CA LEU A 64 15.28 3.01 1.78
C LEU A 64 16.43 2.17 1.22
N LEU A 65 17.08 2.63 0.14
CA LEU A 65 18.25 1.94 -0.43
C LEU A 65 19.42 1.82 0.56
N LYS A 66 19.56 2.76 1.49
CA LYS A 66 20.55 2.65 2.57
C LYS A 66 20.18 1.60 3.60
N LEU A 67 18.89 1.47 3.92
CA LEU A 67 18.38 0.50 4.90
C LEU A 67 18.33 -0.92 4.33
N TYR A 68 18.03 -1.05 3.04
CA TYR A 68 17.78 -2.31 2.35
C TYR A 68 18.57 -2.39 1.02
N PRO A 69 19.92 -2.41 1.08
CA PRO A 69 20.75 -2.33 -0.13
C PRO A 69 20.62 -3.52 -1.08
N GLU A 70 20.33 -4.70 -0.53
CA GLU A 70 20.22 -5.95 -1.30
C GLU A 70 18.78 -6.28 -1.72
N GLU A 71 17.80 -5.49 -1.29
CA GLU A 71 16.39 -5.74 -1.55
C GLU A 71 15.96 -5.26 -2.93
N ASN A 72 14.95 -5.93 -3.49
CA ASN A 72 14.48 -5.62 -4.83
C ASN A 72 13.68 -4.31 -4.90
N VAL A 73 13.49 -3.80 -6.12
CA VAL A 73 12.72 -2.57 -6.37
C VAL A 73 11.26 -2.66 -5.92
N ASN A 74 10.69 -3.87 -5.84
CA ASN A 74 9.30 -4.03 -5.40
C ASN A 74 9.16 -3.66 -3.93
N LEU A 75 10.08 -4.10 -3.06
CA LEU A 75 10.05 -3.71 -1.66
C LEU A 75 10.14 -2.20 -1.49
N LEU A 76 11.07 -1.55 -2.20
CA LEU A 76 11.22 -0.09 -2.13
C LEU A 76 9.94 0.64 -2.58
N ARG A 77 9.33 0.20 -3.69
CA ARG A 77 8.04 0.73 -4.16
C ARG A 77 6.92 0.49 -3.15
N GLY A 78 6.89 -0.71 -2.57
CA GLY A 78 5.93 -1.13 -1.55
C GLY A 78 6.01 -0.22 -0.33
N LEU A 79 7.20 -0.01 0.23
CA LEU A 79 7.42 0.83 1.42
C LEU A 79 7.10 2.31 1.17
N VAL A 80 7.48 2.88 0.02
CA VAL A 80 7.12 4.28 -0.32
C VAL A 80 5.61 4.48 -0.33
N VAL A 81 4.89 3.56 -0.96
CA VAL A 81 3.43 3.63 -1.07
C VAL A 81 2.77 3.30 0.28
N GLN A 82 3.33 2.35 1.03
CA GLN A 82 2.89 2.03 2.39
C GLN A 82 2.92 3.27 3.28
N GLY A 83 4.00 4.04 3.25
CA GLY A 83 4.12 5.26 4.06
C GLY A 83 3.36 6.49 3.52
N ALA A 84 2.70 6.37 2.37
CA ALA A 84 1.90 7.44 1.77
C ALA A 84 0.47 7.48 2.31
N ARG A 85 -0.01 8.67 2.67
CA ARG A 85 -1.41 8.88 3.07
C ARG A 85 -2.00 10.03 2.30
N LEU A 86 -3.29 9.93 1.96
CA LEU A 86 -4.02 11.05 1.39
C LEU A 86 -4.08 12.19 2.43
N PRO A 87 -4.09 13.45 2.01
CA PRO A 87 -4.35 14.55 2.93
C PRO A 87 -5.78 14.48 3.45
N GLU A 88 -6.00 14.91 4.69
CA GLU A 88 -7.34 15.02 5.26
C GLU A 88 -8.22 15.99 4.45
N PRO A 89 -9.54 15.72 4.30
CA PRO A 89 -10.30 14.59 4.88
C PRO A 89 -10.29 13.31 4.02
N TYR A 90 -9.49 13.27 2.95
CA TYR A 90 -9.58 12.22 1.92
C TYR A 90 -8.97 10.89 2.34
N PHE A 91 -8.20 10.84 3.43
CA PHE A 91 -7.71 9.58 3.98
C PHE A 91 -8.85 8.78 4.61
N GLU A 92 -9.69 9.46 5.38
CA GLU A 92 -10.89 8.87 5.98
C GLU A 92 -11.98 8.61 4.94
N THR A 93 -12.17 9.54 4.00
CA THR A 93 -13.24 9.48 2.99
C THR A 93 -12.69 9.66 1.57
N PRO A 94 -11.95 8.68 1.04
CA PRO A 94 -11.39 8.78 -0.30
C PRO A 94 -12.51 8.77 -1.35
N SER A 95 -12.36 9.64 -2.34
CA SER A 95 -13.19 9.68 -3.55
C SER A 95 -12.39 9.32 -4.78
N ALA A 96 -13.07 8.91 -5.86
CA ALA A 96 -12.42 8.67 -7.14
C ALA A 96 -11.63 9.89 -7.63
N THR A 97 -12.12 11.10 -7.35
CA THR A 97 -11.43 12.36 -7.64
C THR A 97 -10.15 12.49 -6.82
N SER A 98 -10.21 12.29 -5.50
CA SER A 98 -9.02 12.38 -4.64
C SER A 98 -7.93 11.38 -5.05
N ILE A 99 -8.29 10.13 -5.36
CA ILE A 99 -7.33 9.10 -5.79
C ILE A 99 -6.71 9.44 -7.16
N LYS A 100 -7.46 10.05 -8.08
CA LYS A 100 -6.91 10.53 -9.36
C LYS A 100 -5.93 11.70 -9.19
N HIS A 101 -6.12 12.54 -8.17
CA HIS A 101 -5.24 13.69 -7.91
C HIS A 101 -4.01 13.29 -7.09
N PHE A 102 -4.18 12.45 -6.06
CA PHE A 102 -3.17 12.16 -5.06
C PHE A 102 -2.54 10.77 -5.20
N GLY A 103 -3.09 9.88 -6.02
CA GLY A 103 -2.67 8.48 -6.01
C GLY A 103 -2.99 7.84 -4.65
N TYR A 104 -1.97 7.23 -4.03
CA TYR A 104 -2.01 6.77 -2.65
C TYR A 104 -1.62 7.84 -1.63
N GLY A 105 -1.34 9.07 -2.07
CA GLY A 105 -1.09 10.23 -1.21
C GLY A 105 0.37 10.64 -1.10
N ILE A 106 0.69 11.32 0.00
CA ILE A 106 1.99 11.91 0.27
C ILE A 106 2.82 10.97 1.17
N PRO A 107 3.97 10.45 0.70
CA PRO A 107 4.84 9.60 1.50
C PRO A 107 5.49 10.40 2.62
N SER A 108 5.48 9.85 3.84
CA SER A 108 6.25 10.39 4.96
C SER A 108 7.58 9.67 5.07
N LEU A 109 8.68 10.41 5.17
CA LEU A 109 10.00 9.83 5.39
C LEU A 109 10.01 8.94 6.64
N GLU A 110 9.35 9.38 7.71
CA GLU A 110 9.25 8.63 8.96
C GLU A 110 8.49 7.32 8.78
N ARG A 111 7.26 7.35 8.26
CA ARG A 111 6.46 6.12 8.04
C ARG A 111 7.11 5.15 7.06
N VAL A 112 7.89 5.66 6.11
CA VAL A 112 8.58 4.83 5.11
C VAL A 112 9.82 4.16 5.70
N THR A 113 10.55 4.83 6.61
CA THR A 113 11.87 4.37 7.06
C THR A 113 11.93 3.87 8.50
N LYS A 114 10.88 4.12 9.30
CA LYS A 114 10.86 3.83 10.73
C LYS A 114 9.53 3.25 11.19
N ASN A 115 9.60 2.50 12.27
CA ASN A 115 8.48 2.22 13.15
C ASN A 115 8.43 3.28 14.26
N SER A 116 7.30 3.36 14.95
CA SER A 116 7.13 4.16 16.17
C SER A 116 6.51 3.28 17.25
N ASP A 117 6.42 3.78 18.48
CA ASP A 117 5.83 3.02 19.58
C ASP A 117 4.37 2.62 19.27
N GLN A 118 3.65 3.46 18.52
CA GLN A 118 2.27 3.28 18.09
C GLN A 118 2.10 2.57 16.74
N ARG A 119 3.19 2.27 16.02
CA ARG A 119 3.12 1.77 14.64
C ARG A 119 4.23 0.76 14.35
N ILE A 120 3.83 -0.40 13.85
CA ILE A 120 4.75 -1.41 13.32
C ILE A 120 4.45 -1.73 11.86
N THR A 121 5.49 -1.98 11.07
CA THR A 121 5.44 -2.37 9.67
C THR A 121 6.23 -3.66 9.47
N PHE A 122 5.56 -4.65 8.91
CA PHE A 122 6.14 -5.91 8.46
C PHE A 122 6.26 -5.91 6.95
N TYR A 123 7.24 -6.65 6.44
CA TYR A 123 7.31 -6.94 5.01
C TYR A 123 7.76 -8.37 4.75
N ASN A 124 7.45 -8.86 3.56
CA ASN A 124 7.98 -10.11 3.03
C ASN A 124 8.19 -9.96 1.53
N THR A 125 9.23 -10.57 0.99
CA THR A 125 9.51 -10.62 -0.45
C THR A 125 9.52 -12.06 -0.93
N GLY A 126 9.01 -12.29 -2.13
CA GLY A 126 9.00 -13.64 -2.69
C GLY A 126 8.87 -13.64 -4.20
N ASN A 127 8.93 -14.84 -4.76
CA ASN A 127 8.65 -15.11 -6.18
C ASN A 127 7.44 -16.03 -6.23
N ILE A 128 6.45 -15.68 -7.04
CA ILE A 128 5.20 -16.45 -7.19
C ILE A 128 4.91 -16.68 -8.67
N ARG A 129 4.40 -17.86 -9.03
CA ARG A 129 3.95 -18.15 -10.41
C ARG A 129 2.45 -17.94 -10.54
N ALA A 130 1.94 -17.95 -11.77
CA ALA A 130 0.49 -18.03 -11.94
C ALA A 130 -0.02 -19.38 -11.42
N GLU A 131 -1.22 -19.35 -10.85
CA GLU A 131 -1.86 -20.48 -10.17
C GLU A 131 -1.14 -20.91 -8.88
N GLU A 132 -0.28 -20.05 -8.31
CA GLU A 132 0.26 -20.22 -6.97
C GLU A 132 -0.33 -19.17 -6.01
N GLY A 133 -0.32 -19.48 -4.72
CA GLY A 133 -0.81 -18.62 -3.64
C GLY A 133 0.14 -18.63 -2.46
N HIS A 134 0.53 -17.45 -1.98
CA HIS A 134 1.32 -17.30 -0.75
C HIS A 134 0.45 -16.68 0.34
N ILE A 135 0.38 -17.32 1.51
CA ILE A 135 -0.46 -16.90 2.63
C ILE A 135 0.43 -16.45 3.79
N TYR A 136 0.04 -15.35 4.42
CA TYR A 136 0.71 -14.72 5.54
C TYR A 136 -0.29 -14.45 6.66
N SER A 137 0.14 -14.59 7.91
CA SER A 137 -0.69 -14.35 9.09
C SER A 137 -0.04 -13.30 9.97
N LEU A 138 -0.83 -12.33 10.42
CA LEU A 138 -0.45 -11.33 11.42
C LEU A 138 -1.25 -11.61 12.69
N LYS A 139 -0.57 -12.02 13.76
CA LYS A 139 -1.18 -12.24 15.08
C LYS A 139 -1.37 -10.91 15.81
N ILE A 140 -2.48 -10.80 16.52
CA ILE A 140 -2.88 -9.62 17.28
C ILE A 140 -2.84 -9.93 18.79
N PRO A 141 -1.97 -9.25 19.57
CA PRO A 141 -1.89 -9.43 21.00
C PRO A 141 -3.24 -9.24 21.70
N GLU A 142 -3.53 -10.11 22.68
CA GLU A 142 -4.83 -10.13 23.39
C GLU A 142 -5.19 -8.78 24.02
N PHE A 143 -4.21 -8.06 24.60
CA PHE A 143 -4.48 -6.78 25.26
C PHE A 143 -5.03 -5.71 24.32
N LEU A 144 -4.73 -5.77 23.01
CA LEU A 144 -5.26 -4.84 22.01
C LEU A 144 -6.70 -5.15 21.61
N ARG A 145 -7.20 -6.35 21.94
CA ARG A 145 -8.55 -6.81 21.62
C ARG A 145 -9.51 -6.65 22.80
N SER A 146 -9.04 -6.06 23.90
CA SER A 146 -9.84 -5.87 25.11
C SER A 146 -11.04 -4.94 24.86
N PRO A 147 -12.27 -5.32 25.28
CA PRO A 147 -13.45 -4.47 25.17
C PRO A 147 -13.40 -3.17 25.98
N ALA A 148 -12.46 -3.04 26.93
CA ALA A 148 -12.37 -1.87 27.81
C ALA A 148 -11.89 -0.61 27.07
N GLU A 149 -11.22 -0.77 25.93
CA GLU A 149 -10.57 0.30 25.20
C GLU A 149 -11.14 0.39 23.77
N GLU A 150 -11.43 1.60 23.28
CA GLU A 150 -12.00 1.85 21.95
C GLU A 150 -11.06 2.64 21.03
N TYR A 151 -9.83 2.16 20.87
CA TYR A 151 -8.88 2.77 19.96
C TYR A 151 -9.26 2.54 18.50
N GLY A 152 -8.97 3.53 17.65
CA GLY A 152 -8.99 3.34 16.20
C GLY A 152 -7.70 2.66 15.77
N ILE A 153 -7.80 1.50 15.14
CA ILE A 153 -6.67 0.72 14.65
C ILE A 153 -6.65 0.81 13.14
N LEU A 154 -5.61 1.45 12.61
CA LEU A 154 -5.36 1.56 11.19
C LEU A 154 -4.52 0.36 10.72
N ILE A 155 -5.05 -0.37 9.74
CA ILE A 155 -4.34 -1.44 9.05
C ILE A 155 -4.14 -1.02 7.60
N GLU A 156 -2.89 -1.02 7.14
CA GLU A 156 -2.51 -0.66 5.79
C GLU A 156 -1.80 -1.85 5.13
N VAL A 157 -2.15 -2.17 3.89
CA VAL A 157 -1.55 -3.29 3.15
C VAL A 157 -1.15 -2.82 1.77
N THR A 158 0.11 -3.06 1.39
CA THR A 158 0.65 -2.76 0.07
C THR A 158 1.30 -4.00 -0.54
N VAL A 159 0.92 -4.32 -1.78
CA VAL A 159 1.61 -5.31 -2.61
C VAL A 159 2.21 -4.62 -3.81
N ALA A 160 3.48 -4.88 -4.07
CA ALA A 160 4.18 -4.39 -5.26
C ALA A 160 4.82 -5.56 -5.98
N TYR A 161 4.75 -5.59 -7.32
CA TYR A 161 5.37 -6.63 -8.12
C TYR A 161 5.85 -6.12 -9.48
N THR A 162 6.64 -6.94 -10.15
CA THR A 162 7.13 -6.67 -11.51
C THR A 162 6.94 -7.89 -12.38
N ALA A 163 6.28 -7.71 -13.52
CA ALA A 163 6.02 -8.76 -14.50
C ALA A 163 6.42 -8.28 -15.91
N LYS A 164 6.71 -9.23 -16.81
CA LYS A 164 7.03 -8.92 -18.22
C LYS A 164 5.81 -8.30 -18.89
N VAL A 165 6.05 -7.37 -19.82
CA VAL A 165 5.00 -6.57 -20.43
C VAL A 165 4.84 -6.83 -21.93
N ARG A 166 3.61 -6.74 -22.42
CA ARG A 166 3.28 -6.73 -23.85
C ARG A 166 2.96 -5.31 -24.29
N ARG A 167 3.94 -4.66 -24.96
CA ARG A 167 3.92 -3.23 -25.32
C ARG A 167 2.69 -2.76 -26.11
N THR A 168 1.97 -3.65 -26.79
CA THR A 168 0.81 -3.32 -27.63
C THR A 168 -0.53 -3.31 -26.87
N ARG A 169 -0.55 -3.54 -25.56
CA ARG A 169 -1.76 -3.58 -24.72
C ARG A 169 -1.66 -2.57 -23.58
N GLN A 170 -2.81 -2.11 -23.10
CA GLN A 170 -2.88 -1.13 -22.00
C GLN A 170 -3.59 -1.67 -20.75
N LYS A 171 -4.43 -2.70 -20.88
CA LYS A 171 -5.18 -3.28 -19.75
C LYS A 171 -4.33 -4.32 -19.02
N THR A 172 -4.22 -4.22 -17.70
CA THR A 172 -3.39 -5.07 -16.82
C THR A 172 -3.40 -6.55 -17.21
N LYS A 173 -4.58 -7.18 -17.31
CA LYS A 173 -4.75 -8.61 -17.62
C LYS A 173 -4.24 -9.04 -19.00
N SER A 174 -4.08 -8.10 -19.93
CA SER A 174 -3.55 -8.35 -21.29
C SER A 174 -2.17 -7.75 -21.51
N TYR A 175 -1.72 -6.89 -20.59
CA TYR A 175 -0.45 -6.21 -20.60
C TYR A 175 0.63 -7.03 -19.89
N LEU A 176 0.31 -7.62 -18.74
CA LEU A 176 1.26 -8.35 -17.91
C LEU A 176 1.31 -9.84 -18.28
N SER A 177 2.51 -10.43 -18.24
CA SER A 177 2.77 -11.85 -18.53
C SER A 177 1.94 -12.75 -17.63
N SER A 178 1.93 -12.43 -16.35
CA SER A 178 1.02 -12.88 -15.30
C SER A 178 0.78 -11.69 -14.36
N TRP A 179 -0.33 -11.67 -13.63
CA TRP A 179 -0.69 -10.56 -12.75
C TRP A 179 -1.00 -11.06 -11.36
N LEU A 180 -0.72 -10.24 -10.35
CA LEU A 180 -1.00 -10.57 -8.95
C LEU A 180 -2.14 -9.73 -8.43
N ASP A 181 -2.87 -10.27 -7.47
CA ASP A 181 -3.67 -9.50 -6.53
C ASP A 181 -3.47 -10.00 -5.10
N TRP A 182 -4.09 -9.32 -4.15
CA TRP A 182 -4.15 -9.75 -2.77
C TRP A 182 -5.54 -9.63 -2.18
N THR A 183 -5.84 -10.55 -1.26
CA THR A 183 -7.05 -10.58 -0.44
C THR A 183 -6.70 -10.81 1.02
N SER A 184 -7.60 -10.43 1.91
CA SER A 184 -7.53 -10.78 3.34
C SER A 184 -8.59 -11.80 3.69
N SER A 185 -8.45 -12.44 4.85
CA SER A 185 -9.54 -13.13 5.53
C SER A 185 -10.68 -12.17 5.86
N LYS A 186 -11.89 -12.67 6.13
CA LYS A 186 -12.95 -11.93 6.80
C LYS A 186 -12.56 -11.71 8.27
N VAL A 187 -13.23 -10.78 8.94
CA VAL A 187 -12.98 -10.53 10.36
C VAL A 187 -13.34 -11.78 11.16
N GLY A 188 -12.35 -12.38 11.83
CA GLY A 188 -12.51 -13.61 12.62
C GLY A 188 -12.62 -14.91 11.79
N GLU A 189 -12.33 -14.89 10.49
CA GLU A 189 -12.29 -16.12 9.67
C GLU A 189 -11.06 -16.97 10.04
N VAL A 190 -11.32 -18.24 10.35
CA VAL A 190 -10.30 -19.21 10.76
C VAL A 190 -9.29 -19.42 9.63
N PHE A 191 -8.01 -19.53 9.99
CA PHE A 191 -6.91 -19.67 9.02
C PHE A 191 -7.13 -20.79 8.00
N ASP A 192 -7.49 -21.99 8.45
CA ASP A 192 -7.66 -23.14 7.55
C ASP A 192 -8.84 -22.93 6.58
N GLU A 193 -9.92 -22.30 7.01
CA GLU A 193 -11.05 -21.94 6.15
C GLU A 193 -10.65 -20.90 5.09
N PHE A 194 -9.92 -19.86 5.50
CA PHE A 194 -9.39 -18.85 4.59
C PHE A 194 -8.42 -19.45 3.57
N LYS A 195 -7.51 -20.32 4.02
CA LYS A 195 -6.55 -21.03 3.17
C LYS A 195 -7.27 -21.90 2.15
N ASP A 196 -8.24 -22.70 2.58
CA ASP A 196 -9.05 -23.53 1.70
C ASP A 196 -9.81 -22.71 0.65
N TYR A 197 -10.39 -21.57 1.06
CA TYR A 197 -11.07 -20.66 0.15
C TYR A 197 -10.11 -20.12 -0.92
N VAL A 198 -8.93 -19.64 -0.51
CA VAL A 198 -7.94 -19.06 -1.42
C VAL A 198 -7.39 -20.09 -2.40
N LEU A 199 -6.99 -21.27 -1.93
CA LEU A 199 -6.42 -22.32 -2.80
C LEU A 199 -7.42 -22.73 -3.87
N LYS A 200 -8.69 -22.93 -3.51
CA LYS A 200 -9.74 -23.30 -4.46
C LYS A 200 -10.07 -22.18 -5.45
N GLU A 201 -10.01 -20.91 -5.03
CA GLU A 201 -10.13 -19.78 -5.96
C GLU A 201 -8.99 -19.74 -6.99
N ILE A 202 -7.77 -20.12 -6.59
CA ILE A 202 -6.60 -20.18 -7.47
C ILE A 202 -6.72 -21.34 -8.47
N GLU A 203 -7.16 -22.51 -8.01
CA GLU A 203 -7.31 -23.72 -8.81
C GLU A 203 -8.57 -23.70 -9.71
N ASN A 204 -9.45 -22.71 -9.56
CA ASN A 204 -10.78 -22.64 -10.17
C ASN A 204 -11.68 -23.84 -9.83
N GLU A 205 -11.50 -24.43 -8.64
CA GLU A 205 -12.30 -25.54 -8.16
C GLU A 205 -13.56 -25.06 -7.39
N VAL A 206 -14.54 -25.95 -7.25
CA VAL A 206 -15.74 -25.67 -6.43
C VAL A 206 -15.33 -25.68 -4.95
N THR A 207 -15.60 -24.59 -4.25
CA THR A 207 -15.28 -24.48 -2.82
C THR A 207 -16.17 -25.44 -2.01
N THR A 208 -15.58 -26.38 -1.27
CA THR A 208 -16.29 -27.12 -0.20
C THR A 208 -16.58 -26.22 1.00
N TYR A 209 -15.91 -25.06 1.06
CA TYR A 209 -16.21 -24.01 2.02
C TYR A 209 -17.58 -23.42 1.72
N ASP A 210 -18.41 -23.33 2.76
CA ASP A 210 -19.75 -22.79 2.67
C ASP A 210 -19.66 -21.30 2.32
N ARG A 211 -19.94 -20.98 1.06
CA ARG A 211 -19.92 -19.60 0.56
C ARG A 211 -20.95 -18.73 1.27
N ASP A 212 -22.09 -19.30 1.67
CA ASP A 212 -23.14 -18.57 2.35
C ASP A 212 -22.71 -18.23 3.78
N PHE A 213 -22.06 -19.17 4.46
CA PHE A 213 -21.42 -18.92 5.76
C PHE A 213 -20.38 -17.79 5.67
N ARG A 214 -19.44 -17.87 4.73
CA ARG A 214 -18.41 -16.84 4.53
C ARG A 214 -19.01 -15.47 4.19
N ASN A 215 -20.05 -15.45 3.36
CA ASN A 215 -20.74 -14.23 2.96
C ASN A 215 -21.49 -13.56 4.12
N ALA A 216 -21.93 -14.34 5.12
CA ALA A 216 -22.52 -13.83 6.35
C ALA A 216 -21.50 -13.22 7.31
N MET A 217 -20.20 -13.50 7.16
CA MET A 217 -19.16 -12.94 8.02
C MET A 217 -18.89 -11.45 7.73
N SER A 218 -18.49 -10.74 8.78
CA SER A 218 -18.07 -9.35 8.71
C SER A 218 -16.89 -9.16 7.77
N SER A 219 -17.07 -8.27 6.79
CA SER A 219 -16.01 -7.90 5.85
C SER A 219 -15.25 -6.69 6.35
N TRP A 220 -13.95 -6.65 6.10
CA TRP A 220 -13.15 -5.44 6.28
C TRP A 220 -13.69 -4.29 5.43
N ASN A 221 -13.74 -3.11 6.02
CA ASN A 221 -14.10 -1.89 5.30
C ASN A 221 -12.86 -1.30 4.59
N TRP A 222 -12.28 -2.08 3.67
CA TRP A 222 -11.21 -1.61 2.80
C TRP A 222 -11.72 -0.46 1.93
N LYS A 223 -10.95 0.64 1.87
CA LYS A 223 -11.37 1.89 1.21
C LYS A 223 -11.46 1.78 -0.31
N ILE A 224 -10.46 1.19 -0.97
CA ILE A 224 -10.38 1.15 -2.44
C ILE A 224 -11.00 -0.12 -3.02
N LYS A 225 -10.77 -1.27 -2.39
CA LYS A 225 -11.19 -2.61 -2.81
C LYS A 225 -10.56 -3.11 -4.12
N SER A 226 -10.72 -4.42 -4.35
CA SER A 226 -10.20 -5.13 -5.53
C SER A 226 -11.10 -5.00 -6.75
N ASP A 227 -12.40 -4.80 -6.55
CA ASP A 227 -13.37 -4.49 -7.60
C ASP A 227 -13.65 -2.98 -7.66
N LYS A 228 -14.55 -2.57 -8.56
CA LYS A 228 -14.88 -1.15 -8.80
C LYS A 228 -16.07 -0.65 -7.97
N ARG A 229 -16.60 -1.48 -7.09
CA ARG A 229 -17.81 -1.23 -6.29
C ARG A 229 -17.38 -0.99 -4.85
N GLY A 230 -17.55 0.23 -4.36
CA GLY A 230 -17.12 0.57 -3.01
C GLY A 230 -17.18 2.06 -2.75
N GLU A 231 -16.51 2.49 -1.68
CA GLU A 231 -16.41 3.90 -1.29
C GLU A 231 -15.76 4.73 -2.42
N VAL A 232 -14.71 4.19 -3.05
CA VAL A 232 -14.05 4.79 -4.22
C VAL A 232 -14.62 4.19 -5.52
N ASP A 233 -15.85 4.57 -5.88
CA ASP A 233 -16.53 4.03 -7.07
C ASP A 233 -15.72 4.21 -8.38
N GLY A 234 -15.74 3.17 -9.22
CA GLY A 234 -15.07 3.16 -10.53
C GLY A 234 -13.56 2.94 -10.51
N ILE A 235 -12.92 2.91 -9.33
CA ILE A 235 -11.49 2.62 -9.14
C ILE A 235 -11.33 1.24 -8.50
N SER A 236 -10.28 0.53 -8.87
CA SER A 236 -9.93 -0.78 -8.32
C SER A 236 -8.42 -0.85 -8.17
N ARG A 237 -7.95 -1.33 -7.01
CA ARG A 237 -6.51 -1.44 -6.70
C ARG A 237 -5.76 -2.45 -7.57
N THR A 238 -6.46 -3.48 -8.07
CA THR A 238 -5.85 -4.58 -8.86
C THR A 238 -5.46 -4.18 -10.28
N ASN A 239 -5.90 -3.02 -10.76
CA ASN A 239 -5.51 -2.49 -12.07
C ASN A 239 -4.15 -1.76 -12.05
N SER A 240 -3.18 -2.28 -11.31
CA SER A 240 -1.81 -1.77 -11.17
C SER A 240 -0.88 -2.86 -10.62
N THR A 241 0.43 -2.70 -10.82
CA THR A 241 1.45 -3.57 -10.20
C THR A 241 1.86 -3.13 -8.80
N VAL A 242 1.27 -2.04 -8.31
CA VAL A 242 1.33 -1.60 -6.92
C VAL A 242 -0.11 -1.43 -6.45
N GLN A 243 -0.43 -2.08 -5.34
CA GLN A 243 -1.78 -2.22 -4.84
C GLN A 243 -1.78 -1.96 -3.34
N LYS A 244 -2.16 -0.74 -2.95
CA LYS A 244 -2.40 -0.39 -1.56
C LYS A 244 -3.88 -0.31 -1.23
N ASP A 245 -4.23 -0.67 -0.01
CA ASP A 245 -5.51 -0.36 0.62
C ASP A 245 -5.32 -0.18 2.13
N TRP A 246 -6.33 0.40 2.77
CA TRP A 246 -6.34 0.57 4.22
C TRP A 246 -7.75 0.48 4.79
N THR A 247 -7.82 0.24 6.10
CA THR A 247 -9.07 0.22 6.85
C THR A 247 -8.79 0.66 8.28
N ILE A 248 -9.82 1.22 8.94
CA ILE A 248 -9.77 1.59 10.35
C ILE A 248 -10.86 0.80 11.04
N ILE A 249 -10.47 0.04 12.06
CA ILE A 249 -11.34 -0.82 12.88
C ILE A 249 -11.20 -0.43 14.35
N LYS A 250 -12.23 -0.70 15.15
CA LYS A 250 -12.12 -0.53 16.61
C LYS A 250 -11.27 -1.67 17.20
N SER A 251 -10.48 -1.34 18.23
CA SER A 251 -9.63 -2.31 18.93
C SER A 251 -10.38 -3.56 19.39
N HIS A 252 -11.59 -3.41 19.97
CA HIS A 252 -12.40 -4.54 20.44
C HIS A 252 -12.99 -5.42 19.32
N ASP A 253 -13.00 -4.94 18.07
CA ASP A 253 -13.44 -5.70 16.90
C ASP A 253 -12.27 -6.44 16.22
N LEU A 254 -11.03 -6.28 16.70
CA LEU A 254 -9.87 -6.96 16.13
C LEU A 254 -9.94 -8.48 16.39
N PRO A 255 -9.72 -9.31 15.35
CA PRO A 255 -9.61 -10.75 15.52
C PRO A 255 -8.24 -11.15 16.11
N GLU A 256 -8.09 -12.40 16.51
CA GLU A 256 -6.82 -12.96 17.01
C GLU A 256 -5.71 -12.93 15.96
N ASP A 257 -6.07 -13.12 14.69
CA ASP A 257 -5.17 -13.01 13.57
C ASP A 257 -5.84 -12.37 12.35
N ILE A 258 -5.01 -11.82 11.46
CA ILE A 258 -5.41 -11.31 10.16
C ILE A 258 -4.58 -12.02 9.11
N ASN A 259 -5.26 -12.71 8.20
CA ASN A 259 -4.60 -13.50 7.16
C ASN A 259 -4.65 -12.77 5.83
N PHE A 260 -3.55 -12.80 5.08
CA PHE A 260 -3.40 -12.19 3.77
C PHE A 260 -2.93 -13.24 2.77
N ALA A 261 -3.50 -13.22 1.56
CA ALA A 261 -3.07 -14.07 0.47
C ALA A 261 -2.66 -13.25 -0.75
N ILE A 262 -1.48 -13.55 -1.30
CA ILE A 262 -1.03 -13.10 -2.62
C ILE A 262 -1.35 -14.19 -3.62
N ARG A 263 -2.00 -13.85 -4.72
CA ARG A 263 -2.46 -14.84 -5.71
C ARG A 263 -1.90 -14.53 -7.08
N GLY A 264 -1.30 -15.54 -7.70
CA GLY A 264 -0.81 -15.47 -9.06
C GLY A 264 -1.89 -15.83 -10.08
N HIS A 265 -2.13 -14.96 -11.05
CA HIS A 265 -3.11 -15.18 -12.11
C HIS A 265 -2.45 -15.23 -13.48
N LYS A 266 -2.97 -16.11 -14.34
CA LYS A 266 -2.53 -16.21 -15.74
C LYS A 266 -2.73 -14.88 -16.48
N GLY A 267 -1.70 -14.49 -17.24
CA GLY A 267 -1.76 -13.38 -18.20
C GLY A 267 -1.62 -13.90 -19.63
N TRP A 268 -0.90 -13.15 -20.48
CA TRP A 268 -0.68 -13.55 -21.88
C TRP A 268 0.46 -14.55 -22.08
N ASP A 269 1.36 -14.68 -21.10
CA ASP A 269 2.51 -15.56 -21.18
C ASP A 269 2.15 -16.96 -20.70
N LYS A 270 2.49 -17.98 -21.51
CA LYS A 270 2.22 -19.39 -21.20
C LYS A 270 3.38 -20.06 -20.47
N SER A 271 4.52 -19.39 -20.33
CA SER A 271 5.73 -19.97 -19.71
C SER A 271 5.60 -20.17 -18.19
N ASN A 272 4.59 -19.56 -17.57
CA ASN A 272 4.40 -19.51 -16.12
C ASN A 272 5.64 -19.06 -15.32
N GLY A 273 6.37 -18.07 -15.85
CA GLY A 273 7.55 -17.52 -15.19
C GLY A 273 7.25 -16.91 -13.81
N GLU A 274 8.25 -16.95 -12.94
CA GLU A 274 8.20 -16.35 -11.60
C GLU A 274 8.02 -14.82 -11.66
N ILE A 275 7.15 -14.32 -10.77
CA ILE A 275 6.92 -12.90 -10.55
C ILE A 275 7.49 -12.52 -9.18
N PRO A 276 8.55 -11.70 -9.12
CA PRO A 276 9.00 -11.14 -7.86
C PRO A 276 7.96 -10.14 -7.34
N TYR A 277 7.67 -10.21 -6.05
CA TYR A 277 6.78 -9.30 -5.35
C TYR A 277 7.31 -8.95 -3.95
N SER A 278 6.69 -7.94 -3.36
CA SER A 278 6.79 -7.60 -1.95
C SER A 278 5.39 -7.40 -1.37
N LEU A 279 5.15 -7.92 -0.17
CA LEU A 279 4.01 -7.60 0.68
C LEU A 279 4.52 -6.72 1.82
N VAL A 280 3.81 -5.63 2.10
CA VAL A 280 4.06 -4.75 3.25
C VAL A 280 2.76 -4.56 4.00
N VAL A 281 2.78 -4.75 5.31
CA VAL A 281 1.61 -4.60 6.20
C VAL A 281 2.01 -3.70 7.36
N SER A 282 1.18 -2.71 7.67
CA SER A 282 1.36 -1.86 8.85
C SER A 282 0.11 -1.91 9.71
N ILE A 283 0.32 -1.87 11.02
CA ILE A 283 -0.72 -1.67 12.02
C ILE A 283 -0.32 -0.47 12.89
N GLU A 284 -1.26 0.45 13.09
CA GLU A 284 -1.06 1.70 13.82
C GLU A 284 -2.26 1.99 14.71
N ILE A 285 -1.98 2.40 15.95
CA ILE A 285 -3.02 2.93 16.83
C ILE A 285 -3.18 4.43 16.60
N LEU A 286 -4.41 4.87 16.33
CA LEU A 286 -4.75 6.26 16.05
C LEU A 286 -5.18 6.98 17.32
N ASN A 287 -4.76 8.25 17.46
CA ASN A 287 -5.18 9.16 18.51
C ASN A 287 -4.98 8.61 19.95
N SER A 288 -3.95 7.79 20.16
CA SER A 288 -3.59 7.23 21.47
C SER A 288 -2.08 7.26 21.68
N SER A 289 -1.66 7.27 22.94
CA SER A 289 -0.26 7.11 23.34
C SER A 289 0.10 5.66 23.68
N LEU A 290 -0.82 4.70 23.53
CA LEU A 290 -0.57 3.30 23.82
C LEU A 290 0.52 2.75 22.89
N GLU A 291 1.57 2.21 23.49
CA GLU A 291 2.68 1.58 22.78
C GLU A 291 2.31 0.15 22.41
N ILE A 292 2.34 -0.17 21.12
CA ILE A 292 1.96 -1.48 20.58
C ILE A 292 3.13 -2.18 19.89
N TYR A 293 4.21 -1.46 19.60
CA TYR A 293 5.33 -1.96 18.79
C TYR A 293 5.93 -3.25 19.35
N GLU A 294 6.43 -3.25 20.59
CA GLU A 294 7.12 -4.41 21.16
C GLU A 294 6.19 -5.62 21.30
N ALA A 295 4.95 -5.40 21.73
CA ALA A 295 4.02 -6.50 21.94
C ALA A 295 3.64 -7.19 20.61
N ILE A 296 3.39 -6.42 19.54
CA ILE A 296 3.12 -6.99 18.22
C ILE A 296 4.38 -7.63 17.64
N ARG A 297 5.56 -7.04 17.85
CA ARG A 297 6.85 -7.59 17.42
C ARG A 297 7.09 -8.97 18.02
N ILE A 298 6.94 -9.11 19.34
CA ILE A 298 7.14 -10.37 20.07
C ILE A 298 6.14 -11.44 19.62
N GLU A 299 4.86 -11.09 19.52
CA GLU A 299 3.80 -12.03 19.12
C GLU A 299 4.01 -12.61 17.70
N ASN A 300 4.67 -11.85 16.83
CA ASN A 300 4.94 -12.20 15.43
C ASN A 300 6.41 -12.51 15.15
N GLU A 301 7.23 -12.66 16.18
CA GLU A 301 8.63 -13.06 16.02
C GLU A 301 8.68 -14.51 15.56
N ILE A 302 9.31 -14.75 14.42
CA ILE A 302 9.54 -16.11 13.91
C ILE A 302 10.99 -16.45 14.22
N GLU A 303 11.22 -17.56 14.92
CA GLU A 303 12.56 -18.12 15.01
C GLU A 303 13.04 -18.46 13.60
N ILE A 304 14.02 -17.71 13.11
CA ILE A 304 14.72 -18.08 11.88
C ILE A 304 15.71 -19.18 12.29
N PRO A 305 15.55 -20.44 11.82
CA PRO A 305 16.56 -21.45 12.07
C PRO A 305 17.89 -20.98 11.50
N VAL A 306 18.91 -20.94 12.38
CA VAL A 306 20.31 -20.58 12.06
C VAL A 306 20.97 -21.71 11.27
#